data_AF-A0A4Y3KDI9-F1
#
_entry.id   AF-A0A4Y3KDI9-F1
#
_cell.length_a   1.000
_cell.length_b   1.000
_cell.length_c   1.000
_cell.angle_alpha   90.00
_cell.angle_beta   90.00
_cell.angle_gamma   90.00
#
_symmetry.space_group_name_H-M   'P 1'
#
loop_
_entity.id
_entity.type
_entity.pdbx_description
1 polymer ?
#
loop_
_entity_poly.entity_id
_entity_poly.type
_entity_poly.pdbx_seq_one_letter_code
_entity_poly.pdbx_strand_id
1 'polypeptide(L)'
;MTDTILVLIEDTLAPVDVQHLLALHEGEQLAYHVLVPADTDRPLLPTIVDDLGLGEIKGALERLRGKEPTEREATATAVEQLSSTLAEFAAAGRTATGEVVDDDPLPALRAAAAAHDAREVAIVTYPHAWLDTFHRDWASRARDELHIPVLHLYSGTSELG
;
A
#
# COMPACT_ATOMS: atom_id res chain seq x y z
N MET A 1 17.14 16.31 -12.86
CA MET A 1 16.16 16.19 -11.77
C MET A 1 15.75 14.73 -11.74
N THR A 2 15.62 14.13 -10.56
CA THR A 2 15.19 12.74 -10.44
C THR A 2 13.66 12.76 -10.42
N ASP A 3 13.03 12.19 -11.44
CA ASP A 3 11.57 12.07 -11.47
C ASP A 3 11.08 11.21 -10.29
N THR A 4 9.94 11.60 -9.72
CA THR A 4 9.34 10.93 -8.57
C THR A 4 8.09 10.15 -9.00
N ILE A 5 8.00 8.90 -8.55
CA ILE A 5 6.80 8.06 -8.63
C ILE A 5 6.14 8.05 -7.25
N LEU A 6 4.85 8.38 -7.19
CA LEU A 6 4.07 8.13 -5.98
C LEU A 6 3.63 6.68 -5.95
N VAL A 7 3.72 6.06 -4.78
CA VAL A 7 3.30 4.67 -4.58
C VAL A 7 2.30 4.64 -3.43
N LEU A 8 1.03 4.45 -3.72
CA LEU A 8 0.01 4.21 -2.71
C LEU A 8 -0.09 2.70 -2.49
N ILE A 9 0.11 2.23 -1.26
CA ILE A 9 0.07 0.80 -0.93
C ILE A 9 -1.02 0.52 0.10
N GLU A 10 -1.69 -0.61 -0.07
CA GLU A 10 -2.67 -1.13 0.88
C GLU A 10 -2.02 -1.97 2.00
N ASP A 11 -0.88 -2.61 1.71
CA ASP A 11 -0.09 -3.38 2.67
C ASP A 11 1.40 -3.35 2.26
N THR A 12 2.24 -3.95 3.07
CA THR A 12 3.70 -4.03 2.84
C THR A 12 4.00 -4.62 1.47
N LEU A 13 4.78 -3.91 0.65
CA LEU A 13 5.22 -4.46 -0.64
C LEU A 13 6.13 -5.67 -0.42
N ALA A 14 5.86 -6.75 -1.13
CA ALA A 14 6.79 -7.86 -1.22
C ALA A 14 7.97 -7.49 -2.13
N PRO A 15 9.13 -8.16 -2.01
CA PRO A 15 10.28 -7.93 -2.88
C PRO A 15 9.92 -8.01 -4.38
N VAL A 16 9.01 -8.92 -4.74
CA VAL A 16 8.55 -9.08 -6.13
C VAL A 16 7.76 -7.86 -6.63
N ASP A 17 6.97 -7.22 -5.76
CA ASP A 17 6.16 -6.04 -6.12
C ASP A 17 7.08 -4.85 -6.40
N VAL A 18 8.12 -4.66 -5.57
CA VAL A 18 9.15 -3.66 -5.81
C VAL A 18 9.82 -3.91 -7.15
N GLN A 19 10.22 -5.15 -7.44
CA GLN A 19 10.86 -5.46 -8.72
C GLN A 19 9.95 -5.20 -9.93
N HIS A 20 8.65 -5.49 -9.82
CA HIS A 20 7.68 -5.14 -10.85
C HIS A 20 7.60 -3.62 -11.05
N LEU A 21 7.54 -2.83 -9.99
CA LEU A 21 7.57 -1.36 -10.08
C LEU A 21 8.83 -0.85 -10.79
N LEU A 22 9.99 -1.44 -10.48
CA LEU A 22 11.26 -1.04 -11.11
C LEU A 22 11.32 -1.44 -12.59
N ALA A 23 10.72 -2.57 -12.96
CA ALA A 23 10.71 -3.08 -14.33
C ALA A 23 9.84 -2.24 -15.28
N LEU A 24 8.92 -1.43 -14.77
CA LEU A 24 8.14 -0.48 -15.59
C LEU A 24 9.00 0.61 -16.20
N HIS A 25 10.12 0.94 -15.54
CA HIS A 25 11.01 2.04 -15.89
C HIS A 25 12.46 1.58 -15.99
N GLU A 26 12.67 0.46 -16.69
CA GLU A 26 13.99 -0.11 -16.89
C GLU A 26 14.97 0.92 -17.48
N GLY A 27 16.16 1.00 -16.87
CA GLY A 27 17.20 1.94 -17.28
C GLY A 27 17.09 3.34 -16.68
N GLU A 28 16.02 3.64 -15.94
CA GLU A 28 15.84 4.92 -15.26
C GLU A 28 16.24 4.85 -13.77
N GLN A 29 16.66 5.99 -13.23
CA GLN A 29 16.88 6.18 -11.79
C GLN A 29 15.83 7.15 -11.27
N LEU A 30 14.84 6.60 -10.58
CA LEU A 30 13.68 7.32 -10.06
C LEU A 30 13.69 7.32 -8.55
N ALA A 31 13.09 8.35 -7.97
CA ALA A 31 12.76 8.40 -6.56
C ALA A 31 11.33 7.91 -6.37
N TYR A 32 11.07 7.27 -5.23
CA TYR A 32 9.75 6.80 -4.86
C TYR A 32 9.27 7.54 -3.60
N HIS A 33 8.00 7.89 -3.58
CA HIS A 33 7.35 8.42 -2.39
C HIS A 33 6.12 7.58 -2.06
N VAL A 34 6.18 6.89 -0.92
CA VAL A 34 5.23 5.86 -0.51
C VAL A 34 4.20 6.45 0.44
N LEU A 35 2.91 6.25 0.16
CA LEU A 35 1.81 6.62 1.04
C LEU A 35 1.15 5.34 1.55
N VAL A 36 0.91 5.28 2.86
CA VAL A 36 0.21 4.16 3.51
C VAL A 36 -0.98 4.70 4.30
N PRO A 37 -2.23 4.38 3.92
CA PRO A 37 -3.40 4.78 4.70
C PRO A 37 -3.40 4.08 6.07
N ALA A 38 -3.75 4.82 7.13
CA ALA A 38 -4.03 4.23 8.44
C ALA A 38 -5.43 3.60 8.43
N ASP A 39 -5.50 2.32 8.08
CA ASP A 39 -6.75 1.57 7.93
C ASP A 39 -7.42 1.27 9.30
N THR A 40 -8.51 1.98 9.59
CA THR A 40 -9.31 1.78 10.81
C THR A 40 -10.44 0.77 10.66
N ASP A 41 -10.75 0.34 9.44
CA ASP A 41 -11.91 -0.52 9.14
C ASP A 41 -11.52 -2.01 9.09
N ARG A 42 -10.23 -2.32 8.98
CA ARG A 42 -9.73 -3.70 8.93
C ARG A 42 -9.59 -4.30 10.33
N PRO A 43 -10.34 -5.35 10.71
CA PRO A 43 -10.16 -5.99 12.02
C PRO A 43 -8.71 -6.43 12.16
N LEU A 44 -8.06 -5.99 13.24
CA LEU A 44 -6.68 -6.38 13.54
C LEU A 44 -6.63 -7.90 13.60
N LEU A 45 -5.83 -8.49 12.73
CA LEU A 45 -5.33 -9.84 12.90
C LEU A 45 -4.01 -9.68 13.63
N PRO A 46 -3.98 -9.57 14.98
CA PRO A 46 -2.71 -9.70 15.67
C PRO A 46 -2.11 -11.03 15.21
N THR A 47 -0.85 -10.98 14.81
CA THR A 47 -0.05 -12.10 14.32
C THR A 47 0.02 -13.18 15.40
N ILE A 48 -1.05 -13.96 15.57
CA ILE A 48 -1.07 -15.17 16.37
C ILE A 48 -0.73 -16.32 15.41
N VAL A 49 0.49 -16.30 14.89
CA VAL A 49 0.97 -17.32 13.94
C VAL A 49 2.12 -18.15 14.51
N ASP A 50 2.62 -17.85 15.71
CA ASP A 50 3.79 -18.55 16.22
C ASP A 50 3.49 -19.88 16.96
N ASP A 51 2.23 -20.26 17.25
CA ASP A 51 1.96 -21.55 17.94
C ASP A 51 0.54 -22.16 17.81
N LEU A 52 -0.32 -21.70 16.89
CA LEU A 52 -1.70 -22.21 16.77
C LEU A 52 -1.92 -23.16 15.58
N GLY A 53 -2.61 -24.27 15.82
CA GLY A 53 -3.10 -25.14 14.74
C GLY A 53 -4.23 -24.48 13.93
N LEU A 54 -4.38 -24.84 12.64
CA LEU A 54 -5.38 -24.30 11.70
C LEU A 54 -6.82 -24.19 12.25
N GLY A 55 -7.21 -25.08 13.17
CA GLY A 55 -8.53 -25.04 13.83
C GLY A 55 -8.70 -23.91 14.84
N GLU A 56 -7.64 -23.51 15.54
CA GLU A 56 -7.67 -22.45 16.55
C GLU A 56 -7.57 -21.06 15.94
N ILE A 57 -6.89 -20.93 14.79
CA ILE A 57 -6.82 -19.71 14.00
C ILE A 57 -8.23 -19.26 13.59
N LYS A 58 -9.08 -20.18 13.13
CA LYS A 58 -10.47 -19.87 12.77
C LYS A 58 -11.28 -19.38 13.96
N GLY A 59 -11.09 -19.96 15.15
CA GLY A 59 -11.76 -19.54 16.38
C GLY A 59 -11.25 -18.21 16.94
N ALA A 60 -9.97 -17.88 16.75
CA ALA A 60 -9.42 -16.56 17.07
C ALA A 60 -9.96 -15.48 16.11
N LEU A 61 -9.99 -15.77 14.80
CA LEU A 61 -10.54 -14.90 13.76
C LEU A 61 -12.01 -14.56 14.01
N GLU A 62 -12.85 -15.55 14.34
CA GLU A 62 -14.27 -15.35 14.66
C GLU A 62 -14.47 -14.48 15.92
N ARG A 63 -13.56 -14.52 16.90
CA ARG A 63 -13.63 -13.68 18.12
C ARG A 63 -13.19 -12.23 17.89
N LEU A 64 -12.37 -12.00 16.87
CA LEU A 64 -11.90 -10.67 16.47
C LEU A 64 -12.82 -10.01 15.43
N ARG A 65 -13.67 -10.82 14.78
CA ARG A 65 -14.66 -10.36 13.81
C ARG A 65 -15.62 -9.37 14.48
N GLY A 66 -15.51 -8.09 14.10
CA GLY A 66 -16.30 -6.97 14.65
C GLY A 66 -15.58 -6.10 15.68
N LYS A 67 -14.26 -6.28 15.88
CA LYS A 67 -13.42 -5.36 16.65
C LYS A 67 -12.51 -4.58 15.70
N GLU A 68 -13.04 -3.46 15.21
CA GLU A 68 -12.27 -2.49 14.42
C GLU A 68 -11.06 -2.00 15.23
N PRO A 69 -9.89 -1.80 14.59
CA PRO A 69 -8.74 -1.18 15.23
C PRO A 69 -9.08 0.17 15.81
N THR A 70 -8.43 0.51 16.92
CA THR A 70 -8.35 1.91 17.29
C THR A 70 -7.46 2.66 16.30
N GLU A 71 -7.69 3.97 16.13
CA GLU A 71 -6.85 4.85 15.30
C GLU A 71 -5.35 4.67 15.56
N ARG A 72 -4.97 4.44 16.82
CA ARG A 72 -3.57 4.20 17.22
C ARG A 72 -3.02 2.88 16.70
N GLU A 73 -3.82 1.83 16.73
CA GLU A 73 -3.41 0.51 16.24
C GLU A 73 -3.31 0.53 14.71
N ALA A 74 -4.29 1.13 14.02
CA ALA A 74 -4.26 1.35 12.58
C ALA A 74 -2.99 2.12 12.14
N THR A 75 -2.70 3.24 12.82
CA THR A 75 -1.50 4.04 12.55
C THR A 75 -0.22 3.24 12.80
N ALA A 76 -0.14 2.46 13.88
CA ALA A 76 1.04 1.65 14.18
C ALA A 76 1.29 0.60 13.08
N THR A 77 0.25 -0.09 12.63
CA THR A 77 0.34 -1.04 11.51
C THR A 77 0.78 -0.35 10.22
N ALA A 78 0.21 0.81 9.88
CA ALA A 78 0.62 1.57 8.70
C ALA A 78 2.10 2.02 8.75
N VAL A 79 2.59 2.40 9.94
CA VAL A 79 4.01 2.75 10.15
C VAL A 79 4.93 1.53 9.94
N GLU A 80 4.53 0.36 10.41
CA GLU A 80 5.28 -0.90 10.20
C GLU A 80 5.31 -1.29 8.71
N GLN A 81 4.17 -1.17 8.03
CA GLN A 81 4.05 -1.42 6.59
C GLN A 81 4.91 -0.48 5.76
N LEU A 82 4.88 0.83 6.08
CA LEU A 82 5.72 1.84 5.45
C LEU A 82 7.20 1.51 5.65
N SER A 83 7.61 1.27 6.90
CA SER A 83 9.01 1.00 7.25
C SER A 83 9.55 -0.23 6.51
N SER A 84 8.75 -1.29 6.45
CA SER A 84 9.10 -2.53 5.74
C SER A 84 9.19 -2.30 4.23
N THR A 85 8.24 -1.56 3.65
CA THR A 85 8.26 -1.21 2.21
C THR A 85 9.47 -0.36 1.84
N LEU A 86 9.84 0.63 2.66
CA LEU A 86 11.04 1.44 2.42
C LEU A 86 12.32 0.60 2.50
N ALA A 87 12.36 -0.41 3.38
CA ALA A 87 13.47 -1.35 3.44
C ALA A 87 13.60 -2.20 2.17
N GLU A 88 12.48 -2.63 1.57
CA GLU A 88 12.48 -3.36 0.30
C GLU A 88 12.98 -2.50 -0.88
N PHE A 89 12.55 -1.23 -0.96
CA PHE A 89 13.12 -0.30 -1.94
C PHE A 89 14.63 -0.09 -1.74
N ALA A 90 15.08 0.06 -0.50
CA ALA A 90 16.50 0.21 -0.17
C ALA A 90 17.30 -1.05 -0.54
N ALA A 91 16.76 -2.25 -0.29
CA ALA A 91 17.36 -3.52 -0.67
C ALA A 91 17.48 -3.66 -2.21
N ALA A 92 16.52 -3.11 -2.95
CA ALA A 92 16.57 -3.01 -4.42
C ALA A 92 17.46 -1.85 -4.94
N GLY A 93 18.15 -1.12 -4.06
CA GLY A 93 19.06 -0.05 -4.42
C GLY A 93 18.38 1.24 -4.88
N ARG A 94 17.14 1.48 -4.45
CA ARG A 94 16.34 2.65 -4.84
C ARG A 94 16.09 3.58 -3.68
N THR A 95 16.00 4.87 -3.99
CA THR A 95 15.66 5.90 -3.01
C THR A 95 14.15 5.98 -2.86
N ALA A 96 13.66 5.67 -1.67
CA ALA A 96 12.26 5.82 -1.30
C ALA A 96 12.13 6.64 -0.02
N THR A 97 11.12 7.50 0.03
CA THR A 97 10.61 8.15 1.25
C THR A 97 9.13 7.85 1.38
N GLY A 98 8.49 8.20 2.49
CA GLY A 98 7.05 8.04 2.58
C GLY A 98 6.46 8.51 3.90
N GLU A 99 5.14 8.45 3.98
CA GLU A 99 4.35 8.87 5.13
C GLU A 99 3.08 8.03 5.30
N VAL A 100 2.58 7.99 6.53
CA VAL A 100 1.26 7.42 6.85
C VAL A 100 0.24 8.54 6.69
N VAL A 101 -0.86 8.24 6.00
CA VAL A 101 -1.93 9.19 5.69
C VAL A 101 -3.25 8.74 6.31
N ASP A 102 -4.25 9.61 6.25
CA ASP A 102 -5.60 9.29 6.70
C ASP A 102 -6.22 8.15 5.87
N ASP A 103 -7.29 7.56 6.40
CA ASP A 103 -8.00 6.43 5.82
C ASP A 103 -8.51 6.67 4.38
N ASP A 104 -8.91 7.91 4.03
CA ASP A 104 -9.06 8.31 2.61
C ASP A 104 -7.74 8.90 2.10
N PRO A 105 -6.96 8.18 1.26
CA PRO A 105 -5.66 8.65 0.81
C PRO A 105 -5.74 9.69 -0.30
N LEU A 106 -6.87 9.87 -0.97
CA LEU A 106 -6.97 10.72 -2.17
C LEU A 106 -6.51 12.18 -1.94
N PRO A 107 -6.93 12.85 -0.85
CA PRO A 107 -6.44 14.19 -0.54
C PRO A 107 -4.92 14.26 -0.37
N ALA A 108 -4.34 13.30 0.34
CA ALA A 108 -2.90 13.22 0.56
C ALA A 108 -2.15 12.89 -0.74
N LEU A 109 -2.68 11.97 -1.54
CA LEU A 109 -2.13 11.60 -2.85
C LEU A 109 -2.09 12.80 -3.80
N ARG A 110 -3.15 13.61 -3.83
CA ARG A 110 -3.20 14.86 -4.61
C ARG A 110 -2.18 15.89 -4.12
N ALA A 111 -2.04 16.04 -2.80
CA ALA A 111 -1.08 16.95 -2.21
C ALA A 111 0.36 16.52 -2.53
N ALA A 112 0.68 15.23 -2.36
CA ALA A 112 1.97 14.65 -2.69
C ALA A 112 2.30 14.78 -4.18
N ALA A 113 1.31 14.58 -5.06
CA ALA A 113 1.53 14.69 -6.51
C ALA A 113 1.98 16.09 -6.92
N ALA A 114 1.35 17.11 -6.33
CA ALA A 114 1.74 18.50 -6.55
C ALA A 114 3.07 18.86 -5.86
N ALA A 115 3.31 18.36 -4.65
CA ALA A 115 4.51 18.68 -3.87
C ALA A 115 5.79 18.07 -4.46
N HIS A 116 5.69 16.87 -5.01
CA HIS A 116 6.82 16.12 -5.56
C HIS A 116 6.96 16.23 -7.08
N ASP A 117 6.08 17.00 -7.75
CA ASP A 117 5.98 17.06 -9.23
C ASP A 117 5.96 15.64 -9.81
N ALA A 118 5.09 14.80 -9.24
CA ALA A 118 5.08 13.38 -9.52
C ALA A 118 4.68 13.13 -10.97
N ARG A 119 5.48 12.33 -11.69
CA ARG A 119 5.20 12.04 -13.09
C ARG A 119 4.07 11.04 -13.27
N GLU A 120 3.85 10.19 -12.27
CA GLU A 120 2.84 9.13 -12.26
C GLU A 120 2.55 8.67 -10.84
N VAL A 121 1.47 7.91 -10.70
CA VAL A 121 1.11 7.21 -9.47
C VAL A 121 0.97 5.72 -9.75
N ALA A 122 1.63 4.90 -8.93
CA ALA A 122 1.36 3.48 -8.82
C ALA A 122 0.50 3.20 -7.58
N ILE A 123 -0.61 2.51 -7.75
CA ILE A 123 -1.49 2.07 -6.67
C ILE A 123 -1.35 0.56 -6.58
N VAL A 124 -0.92 0.06 -5.43
CA VAL A 124 -0.70 -1.37 -5.19
C VAL A 124 -1.70 -1.87 -4.16
N THR A 125 -2.60 -2.75 -4.59
CA THR A 125 -3.65 -3.33 -3.74
C THR A 125 -3.59 -4.85 -3.77
N TYR A 126 -4.26 -5.52 -2.84
CA TYR A 126 -4.36 -6.99 -2.84
C TYR A 126 -5.60 -7.48 -3.59
N PRO A 127 -5.51 -8.60 -4.33
CA PRO A 127 -6.67 -9.22 -4.95
C PRO A 127 -7.60 -9.82 -3.88
N HIS A 128 -8.55 -9.03 -3.39
CA HIS A 128 -9.57 -9.49 -2.46
C HIS A 128 -10.67 -10.23 -3.23
N ALA A 129 -10.72 -11.56 -3.09
CA ALA A 129 -11.65 -12.36 -3.88
C ALA A 129 -13.10 -12.42 -3.31
N TRP A 130 -13.35 -11.99 -2.06
CA TRP A 130 -14.63 -12.32 -1.37
C TRP A 130 -15.20 -11.30 -0.38
N LEU A 131 -14.45 -10.31 0.07
CA LEU A 131 -14.95 -9.26 0.96
C LEU A 131 -15.03 -7.96 0.17
N ASP A 132 -16.04 -7.17 0.49
CA ASP A 132 -16.27 -5.86 -0.10
C ASP A 132 -14.96 -5.14 -0.35
N THR A 133 -14.83 -4.61 -1.53
CA THR A 133 -13.68 -3.82 -1.94
C THR A 133 -13.81 -2.45 -1.27
N PHE A 134 -13.44 -2.37 -0.01
CA PHE A 134 -13.60 -1.11 0.73
C PHE A 134 -12.78 0.03 0.08
N HIS A 135 -11.78 -0.32 -0.75
CA HIS A 135 -10.98 0.60 -1.55
C HIS A 135 -11.20 0.52 -3.08
N ARG A 136 -12.34 -0.04 -3.55
CA ARG A 136 -12.59 -0.46 -4.97
C ARG A 136 -12.16 0.56 -6.01
N ASP A 137 -12.16 1.83 -5.65
CA ASP A 137 -12.03 2.92 -6.59
C ASP A 137 -10.86 3.86 -6.32
N TRP A 138 -9.87 3.55 -5.47
CA TRP A 138 -8.71 4.46 -5.34
C TRP A 138 -8.04 4.71 -6.69
N ALA A 139 -7.84 3.66 -7.50
CA ALA A 139 -7.32 3.80 -8.84
C ALA A 139 -8.26 4.58 -9.77
N SER A 140 -9.58 4.38 -9.69
CA SER A 140 -10.53 5.13 -10.50
C SER A 140 -10.58 6.60 -10.09
N ARG A 141 -10.74 6.90 -8.80
CA ARG A 141 -10.74 8.24 -8.23
C ARG A 141 -9.44 8.97 -8.52
N ALA A 142 -8.30 8.29 -8.39
CA ALA A 142 -7.01 8.87 -8.73
C ALA A 142 -6.93 9.21 -10.22
N ARG A 143 -7.44 8.35 -11.12
CA ARG A 143 -7.51 8.68 -12.56
C ARG A 143 -8.40 9.88 -12.87
N ASP A 144 -9.49 10.05 -12.12
CA ASP A 144 -10.43 11.16 -12.31
C ASP A 144 -9.91 12.48 -11.72
N GLU A 145 -9.20 12.42 -10.58
CA GLU A 145 -8.73 13.59 -9.84
C GLU A 145 -7.30 14.01 -10.19
N LEU A 146 -6.43 13.06 -10.55
CA LEU A 146 -5.03 13.30 -10.87
C LEU A 146 -4.87 13.40 -12.39
N HIS A 147 -4.29 14.50 -12.84
CA HIS A 147 -4.02 14.76 -14.26
C HIS A 147 -2.69 14.12 -14.72
N ILE A 148 -2.29 13.03 -14.08
CA ILE A 148 -1.05 12.27 -14.36
C ILE A 148 -1.38 10.79 -14.52
N PRO A 149 -0.55 10.00 -15.24
CA PRO A 149 -0.74 8.56 -15.37
C PRO A 149 -0.92 7.86 -14.01
N VAL A 150 -1.91 6.98 -13.95
CA VAL A 150 -2.19 6.13 -12.78
C VAL A 150 -2.14 4.68 -13.21
N LEU A 151 -1.27 3.91 -12.58
CA LEU A 151 -1.14 2.47 -12.74
C LEU A 151 -1.71 1.75 -11.53
N HIS A 152 -2.44 0.65 -11.76
CA HIS A 152 -2.98 -0.19 -10.71
C HIS A 152 -2.34 -1.58 -10.79
N LEU A 153 -1.72 -1.99 -9.69
CA LEU A 153 -1.00 -3.24 -9.53
C LEU A 153 -1.64 -4.09 -8.44
N TYR A 154 -1.65 -5.40 -8.66
CA TYR A 154 -2.05 -6.36 -7.63
C TYR A 154 -0.84 -7.01 -6.99
N SER A 155 -0.64 -6.80 -5.68
CA SER A 155 0.48 -7.38 -4.93
C SER A 155 0.52 -8.90 -5.07
N GLY A 156 1.73 -9.45 -5.19
CA GLY A 156 1.99 -10.88 -5.34
C GLY A 156 1.57 -11.46 -6.69
N THR A 157 1.14 -10.63 -7.64
CA THR A 157 0.80 -11.06 -9.00
C THR A 157 1.47 -10.17 -10.04
N SER A 158 1.64 -10.68 -11.26
CA SER A 158 2.08 -9.91 -12.43
C SER A 158 0.92 -9.31 -13.21
N GLU A 159 -0.31 -9.37 -12.68
CA GLU A 159 -1.52 -8.94 -13.38
C GLU A 159 -1.72 -7.43 -13.20
N LEU A 160 -1.99 -6.72 -14.29
CA LEU A 160 -2.30 -5.28 -14.31
C LEU A 160 -3.83 -5.12 -14.36
N GLY A 161 -4.38 -4.25 -13.51
CA GLY A 161 -5.83 -3.98 -13.37
C GLY A 161 -6.30 -2.67 -13.97
#